data_AF-A0AAQ3M5X2-F1
#
_entry.id   AF-A0AAQ3M5X2-F1
#
_cell.length_a   1.000
_cell.length_b   1.000
_cell.length_c   1.000
_cell.angle_alpha   90.00
_cell.angle_beta   90.00
_cell.angle_gamma   90.00
#
_symmetry.space_group_name_H-M   'P 1'
#
loop_
_entity.id
_entity.type
_entity.pdbx_description
1 polymer ?
#
loop_
_entity_poly.entity_id
_entity_poly.type
_entity_poly.pdbx_seq_one_letter_code
_entity_poly.pdbx_strand_id
1 'polypeptide(L)'
;MANILARKKSTTSRSRKNSDARSVIASSTTPGDQKPREAKSAEYRDPRYRTLLATKSSFIEESELGITTTTKREYLRLLDDEAEVPAHSLFQDDLFKRTCRKIQDRNEAKVVQDITRLIVPSAETLATYGATNLQCLIESVNEGWDNYIPVTKTRPQPDHAVGFRREAFT
;
A
#
# COMPACT_ATOMS: atom_id res chain seq x y z
N MET A 1 24.43 41.17 48.99
CA MET A 1 23.82 40.71 50.25
C MET A 1 22.58 39.91 49.88
N ALA A 2 22.69 38.58 49.93
CA ALA A 2 21.63 37.64 49.55
C ALA A 2 20.57 37.58 50.66
N ASN A 3 19.28 37.59 50.28
CA ASN A 3 18.20 37.23 51.18
C ASN A 3 17.43 36.02 50.64
N ILE A 4 17.33 35.05 51.53
CA ILE A 4 16.86 33.68 51.39
C ILE A 4 15.40 33.71 51.82
N LEU A 5 14.47 33.30 50.96
CA LEU A 5 13.10 32.98 51.39
C LEU A 5 12.62 31.69 50.71
N ALA A 6 12.56 30.66 51.52
CA ALA A 6 12.03 29.34 51.21
C ALA A 6 10.51 29.38 50.97
N ARG A 7 10.03 28.60 49.99
CA ARG A 7 8.60 28.24 49.88
C ARG A 7 8.42 26.74 49.70
N LYS A 8 7.47 26.22 50.48
CA LYS A 8 7.18 24.83 50.85
C LYS A 8 6.98 23.85 49.67
N LYS A 9 7.48 22.62 49.86
CA LYS A 9 6.99 21.39 49.20
C LYS A 9 5.54 21.12 49.61
N SER A 10 4.68 20.89 48.63
CA SER A 10 3.37 20.26 48.82
C SER A 10 3.36 18.94 48.06
N THR A 11 3.28 17.84 48.81
CA THR A 11 2.94 16.51 48.34
C THR A 11 1.43 16.40 48.19
N THR A 12 0.92 16.07 47.01
CA THR A 12 -0.47 15.65 46.83
C THR A 12 -0.55 14.38 45.96
N SER A 13 -0.81 13.28 46.68
CA SER A 13 -1.62 12.11 46.33
C SER A 13 -1.68 11.63 44.87
N ARG A 14 -1.13 10.41 44.66
CA ARG A 14 -1.48 9.48 43.58
C ARG A 14 -2.99 9.22 43.62
N SER A 15 -3.75 9.87 42.75
CA SER A 15 -5.14 9.47 42.45
C SER A 15 -5.10 8.45 41.31
N ARG A 16 -5.48 7.21 41.62
CA ARG A 16 -5.79 6.16 40.65
C ARG A 16 -7.09 6.57 39.96
N LYS A 17 -7.02 7.01 38.69
CA LYS A 17 -8.20 7.16 37.86
C LYS A 17 -8.42 5.87 37.08
N ASN A 18 -9.29 5.04 37.63
CA ASN A 18 -9.94 3.95 36.90
C ASN A 18 -10.87 4.62 35.87
N SER A 19 -10.69 4.33 34.59
CA SER A 19 -11.63 4.75 33.55
C SER A 19 -11.87 3.60 32.59
N ASP A 20 -12.68 2.65 33.05
CA ASP A 20 -13.60 1.93 32.18
C ASP A 20 -14.81 2.83 31.94
N ALA A 21 -14.82 3.48 30.79
CA ALA A 21 -16.03 4.00 30.18
C ALA A 21 -15.86 3.91 28.65
N ARG A 22 -16.45 2.86 28.09
CA ARG A 22 -16.67 2.65 26.65
C ARG A 22 -17.26 3.92 26.04
N SER A 23 -16.44 4.61 25.25
CA SER A 23 -16.89 5.43 24.14
C SER A 23 -16.26 4.83 22.90
N VAL A 24 -17.02 3.97 22.22
CA VAL A 24 -16.64 3.38 20.93
C VAL A 24 -16.86 4.47 19.88
N ILE A 25 -15.88 5.36 19.77
CA ILE A 25 -15.57 6.01 18.51
C ILE A 25 -14.15 5.56 18.22
N ALA A 26 -14.03 4.46 17.47
CA ALA A 26 -12.77 4.04 16.91
C ALA A 26 -12.33 5.10 15.91
N SER A 27 -11.62 6.12 16.37
CA SER A 27 -10.69 6.84 15.49
C SER A 27 -9.60 5.83 15.12
N SER A 28 -9.81 5.14 14.00
CA SER A 28 -8.92 4.12 13.42
C SER A 28 -7.66 4.73 12.80
N THR A 29 -7.17 5.86 13.31
CA THR A 29 -5.88 6.40 12.89
C THR A 29 -4.81 5.54 13.54
N THR A 30 -4.27 4.59 12.78
CA THR A 30 -3.18 3.75 13.26
C THR A 30 -1.93 4.64 13.27
N PRO A 31 -1.02 4.57 14.26
CA PRO A 31 0.12 5.49 14.35
C PRO A 31 1.02 5.56 13.09
N GLY A 32 0.95 4.56 12.22
CA GLY A 32 1.63 4.55 10.92
C GLY A 32 1.09 5.57 9.91
N ASP A 33 -0.18 5.98 10.01
CA ASP A 33 -0.83 6.86 9.03
C ASP A 33 -0.34 8.32 9.12
N GLN A 34 0.35 8.67 10.21
CA GLN A 34 0.83 10.04 10.48
C GLN A 34 2.28 10.30 10.03
N LYS A 35 3.04 9.26 9.64
CA LYS A 35 4.45 9.44 9.24
C LYS A 35 4.57 9.77 7.74
N PRO A 36 5.46 10.70 7.35
CA PRO A 36 5.78 10.96 5.95
C PRO A 36 6.21 9.68 5.22
N ARG A 37 5.84 9.56 3.94
CA ARG A 37 6.12 8.37 3.12
C ARG A 37 7.61 8.05 3.04
N GLU A 38 8.45 9.08 2.98
CA GLU A 38 9.91 8.94 2.95
C GLU A 38 10.43 8.26 4.21
N ALA A 39 9.87 8.61 5.38
CA ALA A 39 10.24 8.00 6.65
C ALA A 39 9.83 6.51 6.73
N LYS A 40 8.73 6.13 6.07
CA LYS A 40 8.31 4.72 5.94
C LYS A 40 9.25 3.89 5.06
N SER A 41 9.89 4.54 4.08
CA SER A 41 10.78 3.87 3.09
C SER A 41 12.23 3.70 3.55
N ALA A 42 12.64 4.34 4.64
CA ALA A 42 14.03 4.35 5.11
C ALA A 42 14.58 2.95 5.41
N GLU A 43 13.74 2.04 5.92
CA GLU A 43 14.13 0.66 6.24
C GLU A 43 14.59 -0.12 5.00
N TYR A 44 14.02 0.16 3.82
CA TYR A 44 14.37 -0.52 2.57
C TYR A 44 15.75 -0.13 2.03
N ARG A 45 16.29 1.00 2.49
CA ARG A 45 17.60 1.52 2.06
C ARG A 45 18.74 1.10 2.99
N ASP A 46 18.45 0.44 4.11
CA ASP A 46 19.47 -0.05 5.03
C ASP A 46 20.26 -1.19 4.34
N PRO A 47 21.60 -1.14 4.29
CA PRO A 47 22.42 -2.22 3.73
C PRO A 47 22.12 -3.61 4.33
N ARG A 48 21.63 -3.67 5.57
CA ARG A 48 21.25 -4.89 6.28
C ARG A 48 19.89 -5.44 5.86
N TYR A 49 19.16 -4.73 5.01
CA TYR A 49 17.83 -5.14 4.54
C TYR A 49 17.87 -6.52 3.87
N ARG A 50 18.90 -6.80 3.06
CA ARG A 50 19.11 -8.12 2.44
C ARG A 50 19.22 -9.23 3.50
N THR A 51 19.99 -9.02 4.56
CA THR A 51 20.14 -9.99 5.66
C THR A 51 18.81 -10.19 6.39
N LEU A 52 18.05 -9.12 6.64
CA LEU A 52 16.73 -9.21 7.24
C LEU A 52 15.78 -10.08 6.41
N LEU A 53 15.71 -9.88 5.10
CA LEU A 53 14.89 -10.70 4.21
C LEU A 53 15.29 -12.18 4.28
N ALA A 54 16.59 -12.49 4.28
CA ALA A 54 17.08 -13.86 4.38
C ALA A 54 16.64 -14.54 5.69
N THR A 55 16.57 -13.80 6.81
CA THR A 55 16.00 -14.35 8.08
C THR A 55 14.51 -14.70 7.99
N LYS A 56 13.82 -14.21 6.96
CA LYS A 56 12.40 -14.47 6.65
C LYS A 56 12.23 -15.41 5.45
N SER A 57 13.30 -16.09 5.02
CA SER A 57 13.30 -16.96 3.83
C SER A 57 12.92 -16.23 2.53
N SER A 58 13.22 -14.93 2.45
CA SER A 58 13.06 -14.12 1.25
C SER A 58 14.43 -13.68 0.75
N PHE A 59 14.72 -13.90 -0.53
CA PHE A 59 16.04 -13.69 -1.10
C PHE A 59 15.93 -12.77 -2.32
N ILE A 60 16.86 -11.81 -2.43
CA ILE A 60 16.95 -10.88 -3.58
C ILE A 60 17.84 -11.47 -4.69
N GLU A 61 18.69 -12.43 -4.36
CA GLU A 61 19.56 -13.06 -5.34
C GLU A 61 18.84 -14.10 -6.20
N GLU A 62 19.37 -14.31 -7.39
CA GLU A 62 18.89 -15.34 -8.29
C GLU A 62 19.10 -16.71 -7.67
N SER A 63 18.07 -17.54 -7.70
CA SER A 63 18.16 -18.93 -7.28
C SER A 63 19.04 -19.71 -8.27
N GLU A 64 19.92 -20.58 -7.78
CA GLU A 64 20.70 -21.49 -8.63
C GLU A 64 19.81 -22.40 -9.50
N LEU A 65 18.58 -22.67 -9.05
CA LEU A 65 17.60 -23.44 -9.82
C LEU A 65 17.01 -22.63 -11.00
N GLY A 66 17.17 -21.31 -11.00
CA GLY A 66 16.68 -20.40 -12.03
C GLY A 66 15.17 -20.46 -12.25
N ILE A 67 14.73 -19.92 -13.38
CA ILE A 67 13.35 -20.03 -13.85
C ILE A 67 13.22 -21.31 -14.69
N THR A 68 12.20 -22.11 -14.42
CA THR A 68 11.94 -23.34 -15.21
C THR A 68 11.62 -23.02 -16.67
N THR A 69 11.95 -23.93 -17.59
CA THR A 69 11.61 -23.79 -19.02
C THR A 69 10.12 -23.62 -19.26
N THR A 70 9.28 -24.28 -18.45
CA THR A 70 7.82 -24.16 -18.48
C THR A 70 7.38 -22.76 -18.12
N THR A 71 7.78 -22.23 -16.95
CA THR A 71 7.47 -20.86 -16.54
C THR A 71 8.00 -19.85 -17.56
N LYS A 72 9.17 -20.14 -18.14
CA LYS A 72 9.77 -19.32 -19.19
C LYS A 72 8.91 -19.21 -20.44
N ARG A 73 8.40 -20.34 -20.90
CA ARG A 73 7.48 -20.39 -22.03
C ARG A 73 6.17 -19.65 -21.74
N GLU A 74 5.62 -19.79 -20.54
CA GLU A 74 4.37 -19.11 -20.18
C GLU A 74 4.52 -17.58 -20.14
N TYR A 75 5.58 -17.03 -19.54
CA TYR A 75 5.75 -15.58 -19.56
C TYR A 75 6.02 -15.03 -20.96
N LEU A 76 6.75 -15.77 -21.81
CA LEU A 76 6.98 -15.36 -23.20
C LEU A 76 5.68 -15.39 -23.98
N ARG A 77 4.86 -16.42 -23.80
CA ARG A 77 3.52 -16.48 -24.37
C ARG A 77 2.69 -15.27 -23.94
N LEU A 78 2.68 -14.92 -22.65
CA LEU A 78 1.94 -13.76 -22.14
C LEU A 78 2.48 -12.42 -22.68
N LEU A 79 3.79 -12.34 -22.94
CA LEU A 79 4.43 -11.15 -23.52
C LEU A 79 4.12 -11.00 -25.01
N ASP A 80 4.07 -12.12 -25.73
CA ASP A 80 3.79 -12.18 -27.17
C ASP A 80 2.29 -12.10 -27.48
N ASP A 81 1.42 -12.32 -26.48
CA ASP A 81 -0.04 -12.25 -26.64
C ASP A 81 -0.45 -10.79 -26.94
N GLU A 82 -1.15 -10.60 -28.06
CA GLU A 82 -1.58 -9.27 -28.48
C GLU A 82 -2.79 -8.85 -27.64
N ALA A 83 -2.58 -7.91 -26.72
CA ALA A 83 -3.66 -7.36 -25.91
C ALA A 83 -4.51 -6.37 -26.72
N GLU A 84 -5.83 -6.48 -26.59
CA GLU A 84 -6.73 -5.50 -27.19
C GLU A 84 -6.50 -4.11 -26.60
N VAL A 85 -6.18 -3.14 -27.45
CA VAL A 85 -6.04 -1.74 -27.03
C VAL A 85 -7.43 -1.17 -26.74
N PRO A 86 -7.68 -0.61 -25.53
CA PRO A 86 -9.00 -0.07 -25.22
C PRO A 86 -9.38 1.07 -26.18
N ALA A 87 -10.56 0.95 -26.80
CA ALA A 87 -11.04 1.83 -27.88
C ALA A 87 -11.17 3.32 -27.49
N HIS A 88 -11.26 3.64 -26.20
CA HIS A 88 -11.42 5.01 -25.70
C HIS A 88 -10.36 5.39 -24.65
N SER A 89 -9.16 4.82 -24.77
CA SER A 89 -8.05 5.13 -23.86
C SER A 89 -7.44 6.52 -24.11
N LEU A 90 -7.10 7.24 -23.04
CA LEU A 90 -6.29 8.47 -23.14
C LEU A 90 -4.81 8.20 -23.49
N PHE A 91 -4.42 6.93 -23.64
CA PHE A 91 -3.09 6.50 -24.08
C PHE A 91 -2.99 6.17 -25.57
N GLN A 92 -4.01 6.48 -26.38
CA GLN A 92 -3.89 6.44 -27.84
C GLN A 92 -2.77 7.37 -28.32
N ASP A 93 -2.07 6.99 -29.39
CA ASP A 93 -0.84 7.68 -29.85
C ASP A 93 -1.04 9.18 -30.09
N ASP A 94 -2.20 9.58 -30.62
CA ASP A 94 -2.57 10.98 -30.89
C ASP A 94 -3.00 11.76 -29.63
N LEU A 95 -3.37 11.04 -28.56
CA LEU A 95 -3.79 11.59 -27.27
C LEU A 95 -2.67 11.59 -26.23
N PHE A 96 -1.73 10.64 -26.29
CA PHE A 96 -0.76 10.33 -25.24
C PHE A 96 0.00 11.57 -24.75
N LYS A 97 0.65 12.30 -25.68
CA LYS A 97 1.41 13.53 -25.35
C LYS A 97 0.52 14.61 -24.71
N ARG A 98 -0.75 14.68 -25.11
CA ARG A 98 -1.74 15.63 -24.54
C ARG A 98 -2.12 15.22 -23.11
N THR A 99 -2.31 13.93 -22.88
CA THR A 99 -2.58 13.34 -21.56
C THR A 99 -1.42 13.62 -20.61
N CYS A 100 -0.17 13.36 -21.02
CA CYS A 100 1.02 13.66 -20.21
C CYS A 100 1.11 15.15 -19.83
N ARG A 101 0.89 16.07 -20.78
CA ARG A 101 0.89 17.53 -20.50
C ARG A 101 -0.18 17.94 -19.49
N LYS A 102 -1.36 17.30 -19.49
CA LYS A 102 -2.43 17.63 -18.52
C LYS A 102 -2.04 17.29 -17.08
N ILE A 103 -1.21 16.27 -16.88
CA ILE A 103 -0.80 15.77 -15.57
C ILE A 103 0.59 16.23 -15.13
N GLN A 104 1.36 16.89 -16.01
CA GLN A 104 2.79 17.20 -15.81
C GLN A 104 3.09 17.90 -14.48
N ASP A 105 2.26 18.87 -14.08
CA ASP A 105 2.45 19.66 -12.85
C ASP A 105 1.35 19.36 -11.81
N ARG A 106 0.82 18.13 -11.82
CA ARG A 106 -0.24 17.69 -10.90
C ARG A 106 0.34 16.89 -9.75
N ASN A 107 -0.34 16.93 -8.61
CA ASN A 107 0.05 16.16 -7.44
C ASN A 107 -0.25 14.67 -7.61
N GLU A 108 0.32 13.85 -6.73
CA GLU A 108 0.16 12.40 -6.73
C GLU A 108 -1.32 11.98 -6.76
N ALA A 109 -2.16 12.58 -5.91
CA ALA A 109 -3.57 12.25 -5.84
C ALA A 109 -4.28 12.41 -7.21
N LYS A 110 -3.95 13.48 -7.95
CA LYS A 110 -4.51 13.73 -9.27
C LYS A 110 -3.99 12.74 -10.31
N VAL A 111 -2.71 12.38 -10.25
CA VAL A 111 -2.12 11.35 -11.12
C VAL A 111 -2.79 10.00 -10.86
N VAL A 112 -2.88 9.58 -9.60
CA VAL A 112 -3.51 8.31 -9.21
C VAL A 112 -4.98 8.27 -9.64
N GLN A 113 -5.73 9.36 -9.43
CA GLN A 113 -7.14 9.41 -9.81
C GLN A 113 -7.35 9.30 -11.33
N ASP A 114 -6.61 10.08 -12.11
CA ASP A 114 -6.86 10.21 -13.56
C ASP A 114 -6.21 9.10 -14.38
N ILE A 115 -5.12 8.51 -13.88
CA ILE A 115 -4.27 7.60 -14.67
C ILE A 115 -4.41 6.15 -14.24
N THR A 116 -4.54 5.86 -12.94
CA THR A 116 -4.50 4.47 -12.44
C THR A 116 -5.52 3.58 -13.15
N ARG A 117 -6.77 4.03 -13.33
CA ARG A 117 -7.82 3.22 -13.96
C ARG A 117 -7.66 3.02 -15.47
N LEU A 118 -6.80 3.80 -16.12
CA LEU A 118 -6.44 3.61 -17.52
C LEU A 118 -5.38 2.51 -17.70
N ILE A 119 -4.54 2.29 -16.67
CA ILE A 119 -3.49 1.28 -16.67
C ILE A 119 -3.99 -0.02 -16.02
N VAL A 120 -4.69 0.11 -14.90
CA VAL A 120 -5.24 -0.99 -14.10
C VAL A 120 -6.76 -0.79 -14.01
N PRO A 121 -7.52 -1.34 -14.98
CA PRO A 121 -8.97 -1.28 -14.96
C PRO A 121 -9.56 -1.84 -13.67
N SER A 122 -10.71 -1.31 -13.28
CA SER A 122 -11.41 -1.75 -12.07
C SER A 122 -12.01 -3.14 -12.23
N ALA A 123 -11.51 -4.11 -11.48
CA ALA A 123 -12.07 -5.45 -11.42
C ALA A 123 -13.52 -5.43 -10.93
N GLU A 124 -13.86 -4.58 -9.95
CA GLU A 124 -15.23 -4.47 -9.44
C GLU A 124 -16.19 -3.82 -10.45
N THR A 125 -15.71 -2.80 -11.17
CA THR A 125 -16.49 -2.17 -12.25
C THR A 125 -16.67 -3.13 -13.42
N LEU A 126 -15.63 -3.85 -13.82
CA LEU A 126 -15.71 -4.88 -14.86
C LEU A 126 -16.66 -6.00 -14.45
N ALA A 127 -16.61 -6.45 -13.20
CA ALA A 127 -17.56 -7.42 -12.66
C ALA A 127 -19.01 -6.90 -12.73
N THR A 128 -19.23 -5.62 -12.44
CA THR A 128 -20.53 -4.96 -12.58
C THR A 128 -21.02 -4.93 -14.03
N TYR A 129 -20.11 -4.74 -14.99
CA TYR A 129 -20.41 -4.81 -16.42
C TYR A 129 -20.56 -6.23 -16.98
N GLY A 130 -20.41 -7.26 -16.16
CA GLY A 130 -20.70 -8.65 -16.55
C GLY A 130 -19.49 -9.58 -16.60
N ALA A 131 -18.28 -9.13 -16.24
CA ALA A 131 -17.12 -10.00 -16.07
C ALA A 131 -17.24 -10.82 -14.78
N THR A 132 -18.11 -11.83 -14.79
CA THR A 132 -18.50 -12.61 -13.59
C THR A 132 -17.31 -13.31 -12.93
N ASN A 133 -16.28 -13.67 -13.69
CA ASN A 133 -15.04 -14.24 -13.18
C ASN A 133 -14.25 -13.30 -12.25
N LEU A 134 -14.55 -11.99 -12.27
CA LEU A 134 -13.91 -10.99 -11.41
C LEU A 134 -14.73 -10.68 -10.14
N GLN A 135 -15.93 -11.25 -9.97
CA GLN A 135 -16.76 -11.00 -8.77
C GLN A 135 -16.09 -11.46 -7.47
N CYS A 136 -15.22 -12.46 -7.57
CA CYS A 136 -14.42 -12.94 -6.44
C CYS A 136 -13.33 -11.95 -6.03
N LEU A 137 -13.09 -10.88 -6.78
CA LEU A 137 -12.11 -9.85 -6.47
C LEU A 137 -12.74 -8.66 -5.72
N ILE A 138 -11.91 -8.03 -4.91
CA ILE A 138 -12.21 -6.80 -4.17
C ILE A 138 -11.04 -5.84 -4.31
N GLU A 139 -11.33 -4.55 -4.35
CA GLU A 139 -10.33 -3.50 -4.48
C GLU A 139 -10.25 -2.65 -3.22
N SER A 140 -9.08 -2.09 -2.96
CA SER A 140 -8.85 -1.11 -1.90
C SER A 140 -7.95 0.00 -2.41
N VAL A 141 -8.15 1.23 -1.92
CA VAL A 141 -7.41 2.42 -2.35
C VAL A 141 -6.86 3.12 -1.12
N ASN A 142 -5.54 3.20 -1.01
CA ASN A 142 -4.83 3.81 0.12
C ASN A 142 -5.23 3.22 1.50
N GLU A 143 -5.71 1.98 1.53
CA GLU A 143 -6.04 1.27 2.75
C GLU A 143 -4.79 0.56 3.27
N GLY A 144 -4.44 0.79 4.53
CA GLY A 144 -3.32 0.08 5.13
C GLY A 144 -3.72 -1.35 5.46
N TRP A 145 -2.83 -2.29 5.18
CA TRP A 145 -3.08 -3.71 5.47
C TRP A 145 -2.84 -3.96 6.96
N ASP A 146 -3.89 -4.26 7.72
CA ASP A 146 -3.78 -4.52 9.16
C ASP A 146 -3.49 -5.99 9.49
N ASN A 147 -4.01 -6.90 8.66
CA ASN A 147 -3.84 -8.34 8.81
C ASN A 147 -2.85 -8.87 7.77
N TYR A 148 -1.56 -8.56 7.96
CA TYR A 148 -0.47 -8.98 7.07
C TYR A 148 0.62 -9.72 7.84
N ILE A 149 1.40 -10.54 7.14
CA ILE A 149 2.62 -11.14 7.69
C ILE A 149 3.76 -10.13 7.49
N PRO A 150 4.28 -9.49 8.55
CA PRO A 150 5.29 -8.45 8.40
C PRO A 150 6.64 -9.04 7.99
N VAL A 151 7.13 -8.59 6.84
CA VAL A 151 8.54 -8.75 6.46
C VAL A 151 9.40 -7.69 7.17
N THR A 152 8.86 -6.48 7.34
CA THR A 152 9.48 -5.33 8.01
C THR A 152 8.52 -4.74 9.05
N LYS A 153 8.97 -3.70 9.78
CA LYS A 153 8.10 -3.01 10.75
C LYS A 153 7.11 -2.06 10.07
N THR A 154 7.39 -1.65 8.83
CA THR A 154 6.53 -0.73 8.09
C THR A 154 5.27 -1.45 7.61
N ARG A 155 4.11 -0.95 8.05
CA ARG A 155 2.80 -1.40 7.56
C ARG A 155 2.62 -1.05 6.07
N PRO A 156 2.29 -2.03 5.21
CA PRO A 156 1.95 -1.76 3.82
C PRO A 156 0.67 -0.91 3.72
N GLN A 157 0.69 0.07 2.82
CA GLN A 157 -0.46 0.89 2.46
C GLN A 157 -0.34 1.24 0.97
N PRO A 158 -0.80 0.34 0.08
CA PRO A 158 -0.72 0.57 -1.36
C PRO A 158 -1.70 1.65 -1.80
N ASP A 159 -1.32 2.41 -2.84
CA ASP A 159 -2.20 3.41 -3.46
C ASP A 159 -3.44 2.74 -4.10
N HIS A 160 -3.26 1.53 -4.64
CA HIS A 160 -4.31 0.64 -5.11
C HIS A 160 -3.90 -0.81 -4.89
N ALA A 161 -4.85 -1.66 -4.48
CA ALA A 161 -4.64 -3.10 -4.37
C ALA A 161 -5.88 -3.86 -4.82
N VAL A 162 -5.65 -5.01 -5.44
CA VAL A 162 -6.68 -6.00 -5.78
C VAL A 162 -6.41 -7.26 -4.98
N GLY A 163 -7.43 -7.78 -4.31
CA GLY A 163 -7.37 -9.02 -3.56
C GLY A 163 -8.54 -9.92 -3.88
N PHE A 164 -8.44 -11.18 -3.46
CA PHE A 164 -9.59 -12.08 -3.46
C PHE A 164 -10.45 -11.81 -2.22
N ARG A 165 -11.77 -11.83 -2.40
CA ARG A 165 -12.73 -11.92 -1.31
C ARG A 165 -12.51 -13.21 -0.55
N ARG A 166 -12.87 -13.23 0.72
CA ARG A 166 -12.73 -14.41 1.58
C ARG A 166 -13.53 -15.60 1.03
N GLU A 167 -14.69 -15.31 0.45
CA GLU A 167 -15.61 -16.28 -0.16
C GLU A 167 -15.04 -16.93 -1.42
N ALA A 168 -13.94 -16.41 -1.98
CA ALA A 168 -13.25 -17.04 -3.10
C ALA A 168 -12.49 -18.32 -2.72
N PHE A 169 -12.28 -18.55 -1.42
CA PHE A 169 -11.50 -19.68 -0.89
C PHE A 169 -12.36 -20.72 -0.14
N THR A 170 -13.68 -20.62 -0.25
CA THR A 170 -14.67 -21.51 0.37
C THR A 170 -15.52 -22.16 -0.69
#